data_AF-A0A538KC52-F1
#
_entry.id   AF-A0A538KC52-F1
#
_cell.length_a   1.000
_cell.length_b   1.000
_cell.length_c   1.000
_cell.angle_alpha   90.00
_cell.angle_beta   90.00
_cell.angle_gamma   90.00
#
_symmetry.space_group_name_H-M   'P 1'
#
loop_
_entity.id
_entity.type
_entity.pdbx_description
1 polymer ?
#
loop_
_entity_poly.entity_id
_entity_poly.type
_entity_poly.pdbx_seq_one_letter_code
_entity_poly.pdbx_strand_id
1 'polypeptide(L)'
;MSEASAAARAEPFEVRRLAEVRPLAARARRSSKYTREEVLAAIRRWADRYGEPPTMVDWEPARARRLGQHWRAERYEGGAWPTARMVSKKFASFNAAVQQAGLTPRRAPSRLRANLSDPSAVLDAIVEWTRRYGDVPTMADWDPARARRLEQDWRIARYRQGDWPSVRTVAHHFGSLAAAIEAAGLTPRARASQHADRRAERAANRHAVARLRAAGLTPGGSELAARLRDLSDARKAADPVAIHTALVDVAASALAWAETVGAEG
;
A
#
# COMPACT_ATOMS: atom_id res chain seq x y z
N MET A 1 -23.93 71.15 -22.36
CA MET A 1 -24.16 69.70 -22.61
C MET A 1 -23.05 68.97 -21.89
N SER A 2 -23.35 68.42 -20.71
CA SER A 2 -22.37 67.91 -19.75
C SER A 2 -22.18 66.42 -20.00
N GLU A 3 -20.95 66.01 -20.30
CA GLU A 3 -20.56 64.59 -20.40
C GLU A 3 -20.83 63.90 -19.06
N ALA A 4 -21.90 63.12 -19.03
CA ALA A 4 -22.23 62.21 -17.96
C ALA A 4 -22.12 60.79 -18.50
N SER A 5 -20.95 60.16 -18.39
CA SER A 5 -20.88 58.70 -18.37
C SER A 5 -19.54 58.19 -17.86
N ALA A 6 -19.62 57.20 -16.97
CA ALA A 6 -18.58 56.24 -16.61
C ALA A 6 -17.38 56.74 -15.78
N ALA A 7 -17.64 57.09 -14.52
CA ALA A 7 -16.67 56.89 -13.45
C ALA A 7 -17.33 56.16 -12.28
N ALA A 8 -17.61 54.87 -12.46
CA ALA A 8 -17.89 53.97 -11.35
C ALA A 8 -16.63 53.91 -10.48
N ARG A 9 -16.63 54.69 -9.40
CA ARG A 9 -15.59 54.73 -8.37
C ARG A 9 -15.35 53.32 -7.86
N ALA A 10 -14.17 52.77 -8.14
CA ALA A 10 -13.65 51.62 -7.42
C ALA A 10 -13.29 52.11 -6.00
N GLU A 11 -14.21 51.89 -5.06
CA GLU A 11 -13.91 51.98 -3.63
C GLU A 11 -12.71 51.06 -3.33
N PRO A 12 -11.62 51.56 -2.73
CA PRO A 12 -10.48 50.72 -2.37
C PRO A 12 -10.94 49.74 -1.31
N PHE A 13 -11.00 48.45 -1.65
CA PHE A 13 -11.25 47.39 -0.68
C PHE A 13 -10.08 47.38 0.31
N GLU A 14 -10.33 47.87 1.53
CA GLU A 14 -9.34 47.88 2.58
C GLU A 14 -9.16 46.44 3.08
N VAL A 15 -8.11 45.76 2.61
CA VAL A 15 -7.71 44.47 3.16
C VAL A 15 -7.20 44.72 4.58
N ARG A 16 -8.07 44.59 5.58
CA ARG A 16 -7.70 44.47 6.98
C ARG A 16 -6.74 43.29 7.11
N ARG A 17 -5.43 43.58 7.10
CA ARG A 17 -4.43 42.59 7.51
C ARG A 17 -4.76 42.24 8.95
N LEU A 18 -5.06 40.98 9.19
CA LEU A 18 -5.28 40.41 10.51
C LEU A 18 -4.05 40.74 11.37
N ALA A 19 -4.15 41.82 12.13
CA ALA A 19 -3.10 42.34 12.97
C ALA A 19 -3.08 41.54 14.26
N GLU A 20 -2.50 40.35 14.19
CA GLU A 20 -1.73 39.77 15.30
C GLU A 20 -0.49 39.10 14.72
N VAL A 21 0.36 39.92 14.09
CA VAL A 21 1.70 39.51 13.67
C VAL A 21 2.54 39.38 14.94
N ARG A 22 2.52 38.18 15.54
CA ARG A 22 3.58 37.70 16.43
C ARG A 22 4.94 38.10 15.84
N PRO A 23 5.92 38.61 16.61
CA PRO A 23 7.08 39.28 16.04
C PRO A 23 7.84 38.38 15.04
N LEU A 24 7.89 38.82 13.78
CA LEU A 24 8.66 38.19 12.69
C LEU A 24 10.14 37.99 13.07
N ALA A 25 10.68 38.86 13.95
CA ALA A 25 12.02 38.76 14.50
C ALA A 25 12.29 37.44 15.24
N ALA A 26 11.28 36.89 15.93
CA ALA A 26 11.41 35.58 16.58
C ALA A 26 11.42 34.46 15.54
N ARG A 27 10.75 34.63 14.39
CA ARG A 27 10.65 33.64 13.30
C ARG A 27 11.92 33.59 12.43
N ALA A 28 12.61 34.72 12.27
CA ALA A 28 13.87 34.82 11.51
C ALA A 28 15.09 34.21 12.22
N ARG A 29 15.15 34.22 13.56
CA ARG A 29 16.23 33.54 14.32
C ARG A 29 16.11 32.00 14.32
N ARG A 30 14.99 31.43 13.85
CA ARG A 30 14.65 30.00 13.98
C ARG A 30 15.05 29.10 12.81
N SER A 31 15.44 29.64 11.65
CA SER A 31 15.61 28.86 10.41
C SER A 31 17.03 28.38 10.11
N SER A 32 18.06 28.87 10.81
CA SER A 32 19.47 28.56 10.51
C SER A 32 20.25 27.80 11.58
N LYS A 33 19.70 27.59 12.79
CA LYS A 33 20.44 27.10 13.97
C LYS A 33 19.79 25.89 14.64
N TYR A 34 19.62 24.80 13.91
CA TYR A 34 19.45 23.50 14.56
C TYR A 34 20.67 22.65 14.17
N THR A 35 21.56 22.38 15.12
CA THR A 35 22.61 21.37 14.97
C THR A 35 21.97 19.99 14.88
N ARG A 36 22.78 18.96 14.55
CA ARG A 36 22.28 17.59 14.50
C ARG A 36 21.76 17.19 15.89
N GLU A 37 22.50 17.55 16.93
CA GLU A 37 22.22 17.28 18.33
C GLU A 37 20.95 18.01 18.80
N GLU A 38 20.76 19.27 18.40
CA GLU A 38 19.56 20.04 18.73
C GLU A 38 18.29 19.46 18.08
N VAL A 39 18.40 18.88 16.88
CA VAL A 39 17.30 18.13 16.24
C VAL A 39 16.98 16.87 17.04
N LEU A 40 17.99 16.07 17.41
CA LEU A 40 17.78 14.85 18.20
C LEU A 40 17.15 15.19 19.56
N ALA A 41 17.61 16.24 20.22
CA ALA A 41 17.03 16.75 21.46
C ALA A 41 15.58 17.22 21.25
N ALA A 42 15.27 17.87 20.12
CA ALA A 42 13.90 18.27 19.80
C ALA A 42 12.97 17.07 19.58
N ILE A 43 13.47 16.00 18.96
CA ILE A 43 12.73 14.74 18.78
C ILE A 43 12.41 14.11 20.16
N ARG A 44 13.39 14.06 21.07
CA ARG A 44 13.19 13.55 22.44
C ARG A 44 12.19 14.39 23.21
N ARG A 45 12.35 15.72 23.24
CA ARG A 45 11.40 16.64 23.90
C ARG A 45 9.99 16.53 23.35
N TRP A 46 9.84 16.26 22.05
CA TRP A 46 8.52 16.02 21.47
C TRP A 46 7.90 14.74 22.04
N ALA A 47 8.68 13.64 22.07
CA ALA A 47 8.23 12.37 22.64
C ALA A 47 7.87 12.50 24.12
N ASP A 48 8.69 13.20 24.91
CA ASP A 48 8.42 13.46 26.33
C ASP A 48 7.11 14.25 26.53
N ARG A 49 6.85 15.24 25.65
CA ARG A 49 5.67 16.11 25.77
C ARG A 49 4.38 15.43 25.32
N TYR A 50 4.43 14.59 24.29
CA TYR A 50 3.23 14.04 23.63
C TYR A 50 3.11 12.52 23.73
N GLY A 51 4.00 11.86 24.48
CA GLY A 51 4.03 10.41 24.72
C GLY A 51 4.53 9.57 23.55
N GLU A 52 4.78 10.17 22.38
CA GLU A 52 5.15 9.47 21.16
C GLU A 52 6.17 10.24 20.32
N PRO A 53 7.10 9.56 19.62
CA PRO A 53 8.01 10.23 18.71
C PRO A 53 7.26 10.92 17.56
N PRO A 54 7.75 12.08 17.09
CA PRO A 54 7.15 12.79 15.97
C PRO A 54 7.24 11.97 14.68
N THR A 55 6.29 12.17 13.78
CA THR A 55 6.42 11.81 12.36
C THR A 55 6.67 13.06 11.52
N MET A 56 7.02 12.85 10.26
CA MET A 56 7.13 13.92 9.26
C MET A 56 5.90 14.83 9.23
N VAL A 57 4.68 14.27 9.36
CA VAL A 57 3.43 15.06 9.26
C VAL A 57 3.26 15.99 10.46
N ASP A 58 3.70 15.61 11.66
CA ASP A 58 3.59 16.48 12.83
C ASP A 58 4.53 17.68 12.73
N TRP A 59 5.62 17.58 11.96
CA TRP A 59 6.57 18.67 11.74
C TRP A 59 6.40 19.35 10.37
N GLU A 60 5.20 19.21 9.76
CA GLU A 60 4.81 19.82 8.49
C GLU A 60 3.37 20.38 8.56
N PRO A 61 3.15 21.58 9.17
CA PRO A 61 1.81 22.14 9.42
C PRO A 61 0.91 22.26 8.19
N ALA A 62 1.48 22.64 7.04
CA ALA A 62 0.73 22.75 5.79
C ALA A 62 0.18 21.39 5.34
N ARG A 63 0.95 20.32 5.49
CA ARG A 63 0.52 18.96 5.18
C ARG A 63 -0.50 18.44 6.18
N ALA A 64 -0.30 18.70 7.47
CA ALA A 64 -1.27 18.36 8.51
C ALA A 64 -2.66 18.97 8.21
N ARG A 65 -2.73 20.28 7.90
CA ARG A 65 -3.99 20.95 7.54
C ARG A 65 -4.66 20.35 6.30
N ARG A 66 -3.89 20.07 5.25
CA ARG A 66 -4.41 19.45 4.02
C ARG A 66 -4.98 18.04 4.26
N LEU A 67 -4.48 17.32 5.26
CA LEU A 67 -5.01 16.01 5.68
C LEU A 67 -6.17 16.12 6.69
N GLY A 68 -6.69 17.33 6.96
CA GLY A 68 -7.73 17.57 7.97
C GLY A 68 -7.26 17.38 9.42
N GLN A 69 -5.96 17.22 9.65
CA GLN A 69 -5.37 16.92 10.96
C GLN A 69 -4.89 18.21 11.64
N HIS A 70 -5.81 19.15 11.87
CA HIS A 70 -5.51 20.47 12.42
C HIS A 70 -4.78 20.40 13.77
N TRP A 71 -5.12 19.42 14.61
CA TRP A 71 -4.46 19.15 15.89
C TRP A 71 -2.94 18.92 15.78
N ARG A 72 -2.45 18.36 14.67
CA ARG A 72 -0.99 18.20 14.44
C ARG A 72 -0.32 19.53 14.16
N ALA A 73 -0.97 20.39 13.39
CA ALA A 73 -0.47 21.74 13.11
C ALA A 73 -0.42 22.58 14.39
N GLU A 74 -1.43 22.47 15.25
CA GLU A 74 -1.48 23.16 16.55
C GLU A 74 -0.37 22.69 17.49
N ARG A 75 -0.11 21.38 17.61
CA ARG A 75 1.00 20.83 18.42
C ARG A 75 2.36 21.34 17.95
N TYR A 76 2.53 21.51 16.64
CA TYR A 76 3.73 22.09 16.06
C TYR A 76 3.85 23.59 16.38
N GLU A 77 2.77 24.34 16.22
CA GLU A 77 2.77 25.80 16.42
C GLU A 77 2.86 26.19 17.91
N GLY A 78 2.45 25.29 18.80
CA GLY A 78 2.57 25.39 20.25
C GLY A 78 3.99 25.15 20.81
N GLY A 79 5.00 24.94 19.96
CA GLY A 79 6.37 24.73 20.42
C GLY A 79 7.45 25.25 19.47
N ALA A 80 8.71 25.08 19.90
CA ALA A 80 9.88 25.37 19.08
C ALA A 80 10.44 24.06 18.53
N TRP A 81 9.99 23.69 17.33
CA TRP A 81 10.38 22.46 16.65
C TRP A 81 11.08 22.76 15.32
N PRO A 82 12.06 21.94 14.89
CA PRO A 82 12.58 21.98 13.53
C PRO A 82 11.50 21.63 12.50
N THR A 83 11.64 22.11 11.27
CA THR A 83 10.78 21.65 10.17
C THR A 83 11.18 20.25 9.72
N ALA A 84 10.22 19.47 9.22
CA ALA A 84 10.50 18.15 8.65
C ALA A 84 11.57 18.20 7.53
N ARG A 85 11.61 19.28 6.74
CA ARG A 85 12.64 19.50 5.70
C ARG A 85 14.05 19.64 6.30
N MET A 86 14.20 20.33 7.42
CA MET A 86 15.49 20.47 8.12
C MET A 86 15.99 19.12 8.64
N VAL A 87 15.08 18.30 9.19
CA VAL A 87 15.39 16.95 9.65
C VAL A 87 15.87 16.07 8.50
N SER A 88 15.10 15.97 7.41
CA SER A 88 15.47 15.15 6.27
C SER A 88 16.80 15.58 5.63
N LYS A 89 17.10 16.89 5.58
CA LYS A 89 18.38 17.39 5.06
C LYS A 89 19.59 16.95 5.90
N LYS A 90 19.45 16.83 7.22
CA LYS A 90 20.56 16.51 8.14
C LYS A 90 20.75 15.01 8.38
N PHE A 91 19.68 14.22 8.24
CA PHE A 91 19.66 12.80 8.62
C PHE A 91 19.30 11.86 7.46
N ALA A 92 19.24 12.38 6.22
CA ALA A 92 18.71 11.72 5.02
C ALA A 92 17.22 11.36 5.07
N SER A 93 16.67 10.98 6.22
CA SER A 93 15.24 10.76 6.42
C SER A 93 14.78 11.14 7.82
N PHE A 94 13.48 11.40 7.98
CA PHE A 94 12.89 11.70 9.28
C PHE A 94 12.98 10.49 10.22
N ASN A 95 12.73 9.27 9.72
CA ASN A 95 12.82 8.05 10.53
C ASN A 95 14.24 7.77 10.99
N ALA A 96 15.25 8.06 10.17
CA ALA A 96 16.66 7.93 10.59
C ALA A 96 17.00 8.89 11.74
N ALA A 97 16.46 10.11 11.73
CA ALA A 97 16.62 11.04 12.85
C ALA A 97 15.96 10.53 14.13
N VAL A 98 14.76 9.92 14.03
CA VAL A 98 14.06 9.33 15.18
C VAL A 98 14.84 8.14 15.75
N GLN A 99 15.36 7.26 14.90
CA GLN A 99 16.25 6.15 15.32
C GLN A 99 17.51 6.66 16.00
N GLN A 100 18.19 7.66 15.43
CA GLN A 100 19.39 8.26 16.03
C GLN A 100 19.08 9.02 17.33
N ALA A 101 17.84 9.44 17.56
CA ALA A 101 17.41 9.99 18.83
C ALA A 101 17.25 8.92 19.91
N GLY A 102 17.39 7.64 19.58
CA GLY A 102 17.18 6.50 20.49
C GLY A 102 15.72 6.10 20.63
N LEU A 103 14.87 6.50 19.68
CA LEU A 103 13.44 6.22 19.70
C LEU A 103 13.05 5.35 18.50
N THR A 104 12.03 4.52 18.68
CA THR A 104 11.48 3.71 17.59
C THR A 104 10.54 4.58 16.72
N PRO A 105 10.80 4.75 15.41
CA PRO A 105 9.89 5.49 14.55
C PRO A 105 8.50 4.87 14.56
N ARG A 106 7.48 5.73 14.58
CA ARG A 106 6.10 5.25 14.42
C ARG A 106 5.99 4.53 13.09
N ARG A 107 5.44 3.32 13.13
CA ARG A 107 5.19 2.53 11.92
C ARG A 107 4.33 3.38 11.00
N ALA A 108 4.85 3.70 9.82
CA ALA A 108 4.01 4.31 8.79
C ALA A 108 2.82 3.36 8.56
N PRO A 109 1.60 3.87 8.31
CA PRO A 109 0.55 3.02 7.78
C PRO A 109 1.14 2.29 6.59
N SER A 110 1.06 0.95 6.60
CA SER A 110 1.50 0.18 5.46
C SER A 110 0.79 0.73 4.23
N ARG A 111 1.56 1.23 3.25
CA ARG A 111 0.99 1.61 1.96
C ARG A 111 0.62 0.38 1.13
N LEU A 112 1.04 -0.80 1.56
CA LEU A 112 0.53 -2.06 1.05
C LEU A 112 -0.84 -2.27 1.69
N ARG A 113 -1.87 -2.30 0.85
CA ARG A 113 -3.18 -2.80 1.29
C ARG A 113 -2.98 -4.23 1.78
N ALA A 114 -3.61 -4.57 2.90
CA ALA A 114 -3.38 -5.80 3.66
C ALA A 114 -3.53 -7.09 2.82
N ASN A 115 -4.28 -7.01 1.73
CA ASN A 115 -4.59 -8.11 0.82
C ASN A 115 -3.49 -8.46 -0.20
N LEU A 116 -2.28 -7.89 -0.13
CA LEU A 116 -1.26 -8.04 -1.19
C LEU A 116 0.19 -8.19 -0.70
N SER A 117 0.38 -8.53 0.59
CA SER A 117 1.70 -8.77 1.19
C SER A 117 2.18 -10.22 1.08
N ASP A 118 1.28 -11.15 0.75
CA ASP A 118 1.55 -12.59 0.65
C ASP A 118 1.38 -13.07 -0.80
N PRO A 119 2.33 -13.86 -1.35
CA PRO A 119 2.13 -14.64 -2.57
C PRO A 119 0.75 -15.32 -2.69
N SER A 120 0.22 -15.90 -1.60
CA SER A 120 -1.06 -16.62 -1.63
C SER A 120 -2.24 -15.72 -2.04
N ALA A 121 -2.30 -14.50 -1.51
CA ALA A 121 -3.35 -13.53 -1.82
C ALA A 121 -3.31 -13.04 -3.27
N VAL A 122 -2.13 -13.02 -3.89
CA VAL A 122 -2.00 -12.75 -5.33
C VAL A 122 -2.61 -13.87 -6.15
N LEU A 123 -2.40 -15.14 -5.76
CA LEU A 123 -3.00 -16.28 -6.44
C LEU A 123 -4.52 -16.27 -6.28
N ASP A 124 -5.03 -15.99 -5.08
CA ASP A 124 -6.47 -15.85 -4.82
C ASP A 124 -7.08 -14.77 -5.72
N ALA A 125 -6.41 -13.63 -5.85
CA ALA A 125 -6.83 -12.56 -6.74
C ALA A 125 -6.84 -12.97 -8.22
N ILE A 126 -5.94 -13.84 -8.68
CA ILE A 126 -5.96 -14.39 -10.04
C ILE A 126 -7.18 -15.28 -10.25
N VAL A 127 -7.47 -16.18 -9.29
CA VAL A 127 -8.62 -17.08 -9.34
C VAL A 127 -9.92 -16.28 -9.31
N GLU A 128 -10.03 -15.32 -8.42
CA GLU A 128 -11.21 -14.47 -8.26
C GLU A 128 -11.42 -13.55 -9.47
N TRP A 129 -10.35 -12.99 -10.03
CA TRP A 129 -10.43 -12.24 -11.29
C TRP A 129 -10.98 -13.11 -12.42
N THR A 130 -10.44 -14.32 -12.57
CA THR A 130 -10.83 -15.26 -13.62
C THR A 130 -12.29 -15.68 -13.46
N ARG A 131 -12.74 -15.89 -12.22
CA ARG A 131 -14.15 -16.14 -11.91
C ARG A 131 -15.03 -14.97 -12.32
N ARG A 132 -14.67 -13.75 -11.93
CA ARG A 132 -15.50 -12.55 -12.10
C ARG A 132 -15.59 -12.09 -13.56
N TYR A 133 -14.49 -12.19 -14.30
CA TYR A 133 -14.39 -11.64 -15.66
C TYR A 133 -14.23 -12.70 -16.76
N GLY A 134 -14.21 -13.99 -16.38
CA GLY A 134 -14.26 -15.14 -17.29
C GLY A 134 -12.95 -15.44 -18.02
N ASP A 135 -11.86 -14.75 -17.72
CA ASP A 135 -10.54 -14.92 -18.32
C ASP A 135 -9.45 -14.46 -17.34
N VAL A 136 -8.26 -15.04 -17.46
CA VAL A 136 -7.10 -14.67 -16.63
C VAL A 136 -6.71 -13.21 -16.85
N PRO A 137 -6.21 -12.50 -15.82
CA PRO A 137 -5.81 -11.09 -15.95
C PRO A 137 -4.67 -10.93 -16.95
N THR A 138 -4.67 -9.83 -17.69
CA THR A 138 -3.54 -9.39 -18.51
C THR A 138 -2.76 -8.30 -17.79
N MET A 139 -1.55 -7.99 -18.27
CA MET A 139 -0.78 -6.87 -17.72
C MET A 139 -1.55 -5.54 -17.77
N ALA A 140 -2.39 -5.31 -18.79
CA ALA A 140 -3.17 -4.07 -18.89
C ALA A 140 -4.32 -4.02 -17.87
N ASP A 141 -4.82 -5.18 -17.43
CA ASP A 141 -5.89 -5.24 -16.44
C ASP A 141 -5.42 -4.80 -15.04
N TRP A 142 -4.16 -5.11 -14.70
CA TRP A 142 -3.54 -4.84 -13.40
C TRP A 142 -2.48 -3.71 -13.42
N ASP A 143 -2.39 -2.99 -14.53
CA ASP A 143 -1.60 -1.77 -14.69
C ASP A 143 -2.50 -0.66 -15.27
N PRO A 144 -3.14 0.15 -14.40
CA PRO A 144 -3.97 1.28 -14.83
C PRO A 144 -3.24 2.29 -15.71
N ALA A 145 -1.91 2.46 -15.54
CA ALA A 145 -1.15 3.36 -16.39
C ALA A 145 -1.01 2.80 -17.82
N ARG A 146 -0.82 1.48 -17.96
CA ARG A 146 -0.84 0.80 -19.26
C ARG A 146 -2.22 0.83 -19.90
N ALA A 147 -3.29 0.59 -19.13
CA ALA A 147 -4.66 0.68 -19.64
C ALA A 147 -4.98 2.07 -20.24
N ARG A 148 -4.54 3.15 -19.59
CA ARG A 148 -4.69 4.52 -20.13
C ARG A 148 -3.95 4.71 -21.44
N ARG A 149 -2.69 4.24 -21.54
CA ARG A 149 -1.92 4.32 -22.79
C ARG A 149 -2.55 3.55 -23.95
N LEU A 150 -3.34 2.52 -23.65
CA LEU A 150 -4.07 1.73 -24.62
C LEU A 150 -5.52 2.21 -24.83
N GLU A 151 -5.91 3.33 -24.19
CA GLU A 151 -7.26 3.91 -24.26
C GLU A 151 -8.36 2.91 -23.86
N GLN A 152 -8.07 2.08 -22.86
CA GLN A 152 -8.96 1.01 -22.39
C GLN A 152 -9.50 1.32 -21.00
N ASP A 153 -10.29 2.39 -20.87
CA ASP A 153 -10.82 2.85 -19.59
C ASP A 153 -11.67 1.81 -18.86
N TRP A 154 -12.31 0.90 -19.61
CA TRP A 154 -13.05 -0.22 -19.04
C TRP A 154 -12.18 -1.14 -18.16
N ARG A 155 -10.87 -1.28 -18.45
CA ARG A 155 -9.94 -2.04 -17.60
C ARG A 155 -9.66 -1.33 -16.29
N ILE A 156 -9.53 -0.01 -16.34
CA ILE A 156 -9.33 0.83 -15.15
C ILE A 156 -10.56 0.74 -14.24
N ALA A 157 -11.77 0.74 -14.82
CA ALA A 157 -13.00 0.54 -14.08
C ALA A 157 -13.02 -0.83 -13.37
N ARG A 158 -12.70 -1.93 -14.06
CA ARG A 158 -12.60 -3.28 -13.45
C ARG A 158 -11.55 -3.34 -12.34
N TYR A 159 -10.38 -2.74 -12.58
CA TYR A 159 -9.31 -2.66 -11.59
C TYR A 159 -9.73 -1.91 -10.30
N ARG A 160 -10.65 -0.94 -10.41
CA ARG A 160 -11.15 -0.17 -9.25
C ARG A 160 -12.34 -0.82 -8.53
N GLN A 161 -12.99 -1.82 -9.14
CA GLN A 161 -14.17 -2.51 -8.58
C GLN A 161 -13.82 -3.65 -7.61
N GLY A 162 -12.54 -3.90 -7.39
CA GLY A 162 -12.06 -4.95 -6.52
C GLY A 162 -10.65 -4.67 -6.05
N ASP A 163 -10.20 -5.54 -5.16
CA ASP A 163 -8.95 -5.41 -4.45
C ASP A 163 -7.87 -6.23 -5.18
N TRP A 164 -7.43 -5.70 -6.33
CA TRP A 164 -6.53 -6.40 -7.24
C TRP A 164 -5.05 -5.99 -7.08
N PRO A 165 -4.10 -6.93 -7.19
CA PRO A 165 -2.68 -6.63 -7.18
C PRO A 165 -2.26 -5.72 -8.32
N SER A 166 -1.22 -4.92 -8.09
CA SER A 166 -0.52 -4.28 -9.19
C SER A 166 0.39 -5.29 -9.90
N VAL A 167 0.64 -5.10 -11.20
CA VAL A 167 1.63 -5.92 -11.93
C VAL A 167 3.02 -5.91 -11.25
N ARG A 168 3.40 -4.81 -10.59
CA ARG A 168 4.66 -4.72 -9.83
C ARG A 168 4.68 -5.66 -8.62
N THR A 169 3.55 -5.78 -7.93
CA THR A 169 3.38 -6.73 -6.81
C THR A 169 3.52 -8.16 -7.32
N VAL A 170 2.85 -8.49 -8.43
CA VAL A 170 2.96 -9.83 -9.04
C VAL A 170 4.40 -10.15 -9.44
N ALA A 171 5.08 -9.21 -10.10
CA ALA A 171 6.47 -9.38 -10.51
C ALA A 171 7.43 -9.53 -9.31
N HIS A 172 7.11 -8.90 -8.17
CA HIS A 172 7.93 -9.04 -6.97
C HIS A 172 7.87 -10.45 -6.36
N HIS A 173 6.69 -11.08 -6.33
CA HIS A 173 6.50 -12.40 -5.73
C HIS A 173 6.78 -13.56 -6.69
N PHE A 174 6.41 -13.43 -7.97
CA PHE A 174 6.43 -14.53 -8.95
C PHE A 174 7.34 -14.26 -10.15
N GLY A 175 8.00 -13.11 -10.22
CA GLY A 175 8.82 -12.68 -11.35
C GLY A 175 8.02 -12.24 -12.58
N SER A 176 6.91 -12.92 -12.89
CA SER A 176 6.02 -12.58 -14.00
C SER A 176 4.56 -12.91 -13.73
N LEU A 177 3.65 -12.25 -14.47
CA LEU A 177 2.22 -12.56 -14.40
C LEU A 177 1.90 -13.95 -14.94
N ALA A 178 2.65 -14.45 -15.93
CA ALA A 178 2.46 -15.79 -16.46
C ALA A 178 2.79 -16.85 -15.40
N ALA A 179 3.94 -16.70 -14.72
CA ALA A 179 4.34 -17.60 -13.63
C ALA A 179 3.33 -17.59 -12.47
N ALA A 180 2.76 -16.43 -12.13
CA ALA A 180 1.72 -16.35 -11.11
C ALA A 180 0.41 -17.06 -11.54
N ILE A 181 0.03 -16.96 -12.81
CA ILE A 181 -1.15 -17.65 -13.35
C ILE A 181 -0.95 -19.17 -13.33
N GLU A 182 0.25 -19.65 -13.69
CA GLU A 182 0.62 -21.07 -13.60
C GLU A 182 0.62 -21.55 -12.15
N ALA A 183 1.19 -20.77 -11.22
CA ALA A 183 1.17 -21.06 -9.80
C ALA A 183 -0.26 -21.09 -9.21
N ALA A 184 -1.20 -20.34 -9.79
CA ALA A 184 -2.62 -20.40 -9.44
C ALA A 184 -3.35 -21.64 -10.03
N GLY A 185 -2.63 -22.52 -10.73
CA GLY A 185 -3.19 -23.71 -11.37
C GLY A 185 -3.99 -23.41 -12.64
N LEU A 186 -3.75 -22.26 -13.28
CA LEU A 186 -4.41 -21.82 -14.50
C LEU A 186 -3.41 -21.76 -15.67
N THR A 187 -3.93 -21.76 -16.90
CA THR A 187 -3.12 -21.65 -18.11
C THR A 187 -3.00 -20.18 -18.54
N PRO A 188 -1.78 -19.62 -18.63
CA PRO A 188 -1.58 -18.26 -19.12
C PRO A 188 -1.82 -18.16 -20.63
N ARG A 189 -2.13 -16.95 -21.11
CA ARG A 189 -2.33 -16.72 -22.54
C ARG A 189 -1.01 -16.86 -23.31
N ALA A 190 -0.97 -17.78 -24.26
CA ALA A 190 0.15 -17.86 -25.20
C ALA A 190 0.24 -16.60 -26.07
N ARG A 191 1.48 -16.16 -26.36
CA ARG A 191 1.72 -14.96 -27.17
C ARG A 191 1.34 -15.14 -28.65
N ALA A 192 1.38 -16.38 -29.13
CA ALA A 192 1.17 -16.74 -30.54
C ALA A 192 -0.03 -17.67 -30.75
N SER A 193 -0.94 -17.81 -29.77
CA SER A 193 -2.05 -18.75 -29.86
C SER A 193 -3.16 -18.26 -30.80
N GLN A 194 -3.72 -19.19 -31.57
CA GLN A 194 -4.83 -18.90 -32.46
C GLN A 194 -6.09 -18.56 -31.66
N HIS A 195 -7.09 -17.98 -32.32
CA HIS A 195 -8.31 -17.59 -31.63
C HIS A 195 -9.08 -18.79 -31.06
N ALA A 196 -9.03 -19.96 -31.73
CA ALA A 196 -9.63 -21.20 -31.24
C ALA A 196 -8.97 -21.68 -29.94
N ASP A 197 -7.63 -21.72 -29.92
CA ASP A 197 -6.84 -22.11 -28.74
C ASP A 197 -7.16 -21.22 -27.55
N ARG A 198 -7.22 -19.90 -27.75
CA ARG A 198 -7.59 -18.94 -26.69
C ARG A 198 -8.98 -19.19 -26.12
N ARG A 199 -9.95 -19.64 -26.93
CA ARG A 199 -11.29 -20.01 -26.42
C ARG A 199 -11.23 -21.30 -25.60
N ALA A 200 -10.45 -22.28 -26.03
CA ALA A 200 -10.25 -23.52 -25.31
C ALA A 200 -9.53 -23.27 -23.96
N GLU A 201 -8.46 -22.49 -23.95
CA GLU A 201 -7.73 -22.06 -22.74
C GLU A 201 -8.67 -21.39 -21.73
N ARG A 202 -9.53 -20.46 -22.19
CA ARG A 202 -10.54 -19.81 -21.35
C ARG A 202 -11.55 -20.79 -20.76
N ALA A 203 -12.04 -21.74 -21.56
CA ALA A 203 -12.96 -22.75 -21.09
C ALA A 203 -12.30 -23.65 -20.03
N ALA A 204 -11.08 -24.10 -20.29
CA ALA A 204 -10.29 -24.90 -19.34
C ALA A 204 -10.04 -24.15 -18.03
N ASN A 205 -9.65 -22.87 -18.09
CA ASN A 205 -9.45 -22.04 -16.91
C ASN A 205 -10.74 -21.87 -16.10
N ARG A 206 -11.90 -21.67 -16.75
CA ARG A 206 -13.19 -21.61 -16.04
C ARG A 206 -13.53 -22.91 -15.33
N HIS A 207 -13.26 -24.07 -15.95
CA HIS A 207 -13.43 -25.36 -15.30
C HIS A 207 -12.44 -25.58 -14.16
N ALA A 208 -11.19 -25.15 -14.30
CA ALA A 208 -10.18 -25.20 -13.24
C ALA A 208 -10.61 -24.38 -12.02
N VAL A 209 -11.07 -23.13 -12.24
CA VAL A 209 -11.64 -22.30 -11.17
C VAL A 209 -12.83 -22.98 -10.50
N ALA A 210 -13.76 -23.56 -11.28
CA ALA A 210 -14.91 -24.27 -10.72
C ALA A 210 -14.48 -25.47 -9.84
N ARG A 211 -13.47 -26.24 -10.25
CA ARG A 211 -12.91 -27.34 -9.45
C ARG A 211 -12.25 -26.86 -8.17
N LEU A 212 -11.42 -25.81 -8.24
CA LEU A 212 -10.76 -25.21 -7.07
C LEU A 212 -11.80 -24.79 -6.02
N ARG A 213 -12.88 -24.14 -6.46
CA ARG A 213 -13.98 -23.73 -5.57
C ARG A 213 -14.78 -24.92 -5.02
N ALA A 214 -15.10 -25.91 -5.86
CA ALA A 214 -15.83 -27.10 -5.43
C ALA A 214 -15.06 -27.92 -4.39
N ALA A 215 -13.73 -27.90 -4.46
CA ALA A 215 -12.85 -28.53 -3.47
C ALA A 215 -12.68 -27.69 -2.19
N GLY A 216 -13.28 -26.50 -2.09
CA GLY A 216 -13.04 -25.55 -0.99
C GLY A 216 -11.62 -24.97 -0.98
N LEU A 217 -10.85 -25.16 -2.06
CA LEU A 217 -9.47 -24.73 -2.19
C LEU A 217 -9.45 -23.33 -2.81
N THR A 218 -9.39 -22.30 -1.97
CA THR A 218 -8.67 -21.08 -2.39
C THR A 218 -7.20 -21.44 -2.57
N PRO A 219 -6.40 -20.77 -3.41
CA PRO A 219 -4.95 -20.97 -3.45
C PRO A 219 -4.26 -21.10 -2.08
N GLY A 220 -4.69 -20.36 -1.04
CA GLY A 220 -4.26 -20.61 0.35
C GLY A 220 -4.64 -22.00 0.91
N GLY A 221 -5.85 -22.49 0.61
CA GLY A 221 -6.25 -23.89 0.87
C GLY A 221 -5.52 -24.92 -0.01
N SER A 222 -5.07 -24.54 -1.22
CA SER A 222 -4.29 -25.41 -2.10
C SER A 222 -2.86 -25.63 -1.59
N GLU A 223 -2.27 -24.62 -0.94
CA GLU A 223 -1.02 -24.70 -0.18
C GLU A 223 -1.18 -25.69 0.99
N LEU A 224 -2.25 -25.54 1.80
CA LEU A 224 -2.58 -26.48 2.87
C LEU A 224 -2.76 -27.91 2.33
N ALA A 225 -3.45 -28.09 1.21
CA ALA A 225 -3.62 -29.38 0.58
C ALA A 225 -2.29 -29.97 0.06
N ALA A 226 -1.33 -29.14 -0.35
CA ALA A 226 0.02 -29.58 -0.69
C ALA A 226 0.79 -30.05 0.55
N ARG A 227 0.78 -29.28 1.64
CA ARG A 227 1.47 -29.67 2.89
C ARG A 227 0.90 -30.95 3.50
N LEU A 228 -0.41 -31.19 3.36
CA LEU A 228 -1.04 -32.44 3.77
C LEU A 228 -0.58 -33.65 2.92
N ARG A 229 -0.25 -33.45 1.64
CA ARG A 229 0.35 -34.51 0.81
C ARG A 229 1.79 -34.79 1.22
N ASP A 230 2.58 -33.75 1.47
CA ASP A 230 3.97 -33.89 1.94
C ASP A 230 4.03 -34.63 3.30
N LEU A 231 3.10 -34.33 4.22
CA LEU A 231 2.94 -35.05 5.48
C LEU A 231 2.58 -36.52 5.25
N SER A 232 1.66 -36.81 4.32
CA SER A 232 1.28 -38.17 3.97
C SER A 232 2.47 -38.96 3.42
N ASP A 233 3.31 -38.34 2.60
CA ASP A 233 4.48 -38.99 2.01
C ASP A 233 5.61 -39.17 3.03
N ALA A 234 5.86 -38.18 3.89
CA ALA A 234 6.77 -38.32 5.04
C ALA A 234 6.34 -39.46 5.99
N ARG A 235 5.03 -39.61 6.22
CA ARG A 235 4.47 -40.71 7.03
C ARG A 235 4.68 -42.08 6.37
N LYS A 236 4.57 -42.18 5.04
CA LYS A 236 4.86 -43.42 4.31
C LYS A 236 6.35 -43.78 4.36
N ALA A 237 7.23 -42.78 4.35
CA ALA A 237 8.68 -42.96 4.46
C ALA A 237 9.16 -43.28 5.89
N ALA A 238 8.28 -43.13 6.89
CA ALA A 238 8.59 -43.33 8.32
C ALA A 238 9.78 -42.48 8.82
N ASP A 239 10.01 -41.31 8.21
CA ASP A 239 11.07 -40.38 8.61
C ASP A 239 10.54 -39.40 9.69
N PRO A 240 10.99 -39.52 10.95
CA PRO A 240 10.48 -38.71 12.05
C PRO A 240 10.76 -37.21 11.90
N VAL A 241 11.88 -36.84 11.26
CA VAL A 241 12.27 -35.43 11.07
C VAL A 241 11.45 -34.80 9.95
N ALA A 242 11.23 -35.55 8.86
CA ALA A 242 10.37 -35.11 7.77
C ALA A 242 8.90 -34.98 8.21
N ILE A 243 8.41 -35.91 9.04
CA ILE A 243 7.05 -35.85 9.61
C ILE A 243 6.89 -34.61 10.48
N HIS A 244 7.86 -34.32 11.36
CA HIS A 244 7.80 -33.14 12.22
C HIS A 244 7.77 -31.84 11.41
N THR A 245 8.64 -31.73 10.41
CA THR A 245 8.70 -30.57 9.51
C THR A 245 7.39 -30.38 8.75
N ALA A 246 6.84 -31.47 8.19
CA ALA A 246 5.58 -31.42 7.46
C ALA A 246 4.39 -31.05 8.36
N LEU A 247 4.37 -31.47 9.63
CA LEU A 247 3.33 -31.07 10.59
C LEU A 247 3.38 -29.57 10.91
N VAL A 248 4.58 -29.01 11.07
CA VAL A 248 4.77 -27.56 11.29
C VAL A 248 4.28 -26.77 10.07
N ASP A 249 4.60 -27.23 8.87
CA ASP A 249 4.16 -26.59 7.63
C ASP A 249 2.65 -26.68 7.43
N VAL A 250 2.02 -27.83 7.73
CA VAL A 250 0.56 -27.97 7.72
C VAL A 250 -0.10 -27.01 8.71
N ALA A 251 0.43 -26.90 9.93
CA ALA A 251 -0.12 -26.00 10.95
C ALA A 251 0.01 -24.52 10.52
N ALA A 252 1.15 -24.13 9.94
CA ALA A 252 1.37 -22.79 9.42
C ALA A 252 0.41 -22.46 8.26
N SER A 253 0.26 -23.38 7.29
CA SER A 253 -0.67 -23.20 6.17
C SER A 253 -2.13 -23.21 6.62
N ALA A 254 -2.50 -24.01 7.63
CA ALA A 254 -3.86 -24.05 8.17
C ALA A 254 -4.21 -22.75 8.91
N LEU A 255 -3.26 -22.19 9.68
CA LEU A 255 -3.44 -20.92 10.37
C LEU A 255 -3.57 -19.76 9.37
N ALA A 256 -2.71 -19.72 8.35
CA ALA A 256 -2.78 -18.74 7.27
C ALA A 256 -4.12 -18.84 6.50
N TRP A 257 -4.63 -20.05 6.28
CA TRP A 257 -5.94 -20.24 5.66
C TRP A 257 -7.10 -19.84 6.58
N ALA A 258 -7.04 -20.14 7.88
CA ALA A 258 -8.07 -19.71 8.83
C ALA A 258 -8.16 -18.19 8.96
N GLU A 259 -7.03 -17.49 8.92
CA GLU A 259 -6.96 -16.01 8.93
C GLU A 259 -7.59 -15.39 7.66
N THR A 260 -7.46 -16.06 6.50
CA THR A 260 -8.08 -15.60 5.26
C THR A 260 -9.59 -15.83 5.22
N VAL A 261 -10.07 -16.94 5.78
CA VAL A 261 -11.52 -17.23 5.88
C VAL A 261 -12.21 -16.36 6.93
N GLY A 262 -11.55 -16.05 8.05
CA GLY A 262 -12.11 -15.22 9.13
C GLY A 262 -12.24 -13.72 8.82
N ALA A 263 -11.56 -13.23 7.78
CA ALA A 263 -11.61 -11.83 7.36
C ALA A 263 -12.77 -11.51 6.39
N GLU A 264 -13.50 -12.52 5.90
CA GLU A 264 -14.62 -12.37 4.96
C GLU A 264 -16.02 -12.44 5.62
N GLY A 265 -16.11 -12.63 6.94
CA GLY A 265 -17.36 -12.67 7.73
C GLY A 265 -17.60 -11.42 8.57
#